data_AF-A0A0P9CY99-F1
#
_entry.id   AF-A0A0P9CY99-F1
#
_cell.length_a   1.000
_cell.length_b   1.000
_cell.length_c   1.000
_cell.angle_alpha   90.00
_cell.angle_beta   90.00
_cell.angle_gamma   90.00
#
_symmetry.space_group_name_H-M   'P 1'
#
loop_
_entity.id
_entity.type
_entity.pdbx_description
1 polymer ?
#
loop_
_entity_poly.entity_id
_entity_poly.type
_entity_poly.pdbx_seq_one_letter_code
_entity_poly.pdbx_strand_id
1 'polypeptide(L)'
;MPAQPQPIQVLFVCTGNICRSPMAEAVFRHMVSAAGLSDRIQADSAGTGAWHIGEQPHRGTRAVLQAHGIVYTHQARQVAASDFTQFDYLVALDRSHLDDLRSLAGRSHASLKLLMN
;
A
#
# COMPACT_ATOMS: atom_id res chain seq x y z
N MET A 1 -9.34 25.29 18.35
CA MET A 1 -8.13 24.46 18.16
C MET A 1 -7.89 24.33 16.67
N PRO A 2 -6.71 24.64 16.13
CA PRO A 2 -6.45 24.37 14.71
C PRO A 2 -6.51 22.85 14.49
N ALA A 3 -7.17 22.42 13.41
CA ALA A 3 -7.17 21.03 13.01
C ALA A 3 -5.72 20.59 12.77
N GLN A 4 -5.31 19.46 13.37
CA GLN A 4 -4.05 18.81 13.02
C GLN A 4 -4.08 18.51 11.51
N PRO A 5 -3.00 18.80 10.76
CA PRO A 5 -2.95 18.45 9.34
C PRO A 5 -3.15 16.94 9.19
N GLN A 6 -4.00 16.54 8.25
CA GLN A 6 -4.26 15.12 7.99
C GLN A 6 -2.96 14.44 7.54
N PRO A 7 -2.67 13.21 8.01
CA PRO A 7 -1.51 12.46 7.56
C PRO A 7 -1.54 12.24 6.05
N ILE A 8 -0.37 12.19 5.42
CA ILE A 8 -0.22 11.79 4.03
C ILE A 8 -0.51 10.28 3.93
N GLN A 9 -1.42 9.92 3.03
CA GLN A 9 -1.89 8.55 2.86
C GLN A 9 -1.25 7.92 1.61
N VAL A 10 -0.53 6.81 1.80
CA VAL A 10 0.16 6.07 0.72
C VAL A 10 -0.40 4.65 0.57
N LEU A 11 -0.83 4.26 -0.63
CA LEU A 11 -1.32 2.91 -0.93
C LEU A 11 -0.35 2.19 -1.86
N PHE A 12 0.21 1.06 -1.43
CA PHE A 12 1.02 0.20 -2.30
C PHE A 12 0.15 -0.83 -3.02
N VAL A 13 0.33 -0.96 -4.34
CA VAL A 13 -0.56 -1.78 -5.17
C VAL A 13 0.22 -2.83 -5.93
N CYS A 14 -0.24 -4.08 -5.83
CA CYS A 14 0.21 -5.17 -6.70
C CYS A 14 -0.99 -5.97 -7.23
N THR A 15 -0.78 -7.14 -7.82
CA THR A 15 -1.89 -7.95 -8.36
C THR A 15 -2.75 -8.58 -7.25
N GLY A 16 -2.14 -9.36 -6.35
CA GLY A 16 -2.88 -10.21 -5.40
C GLY A 16 -2.82 -9.79 -3.94
N ASN A 17 -2.14 -8.70 -3.60
CA ASN A 17 -1.96 -8.20 -2.23
C ASN A 17 -1.44 -9.21 -1.18
N ILE A 18 -0.68 -10.22 -1.60
CA ILE A 18 -0.07 -11.19 -0.66
C ILE A 18 1.45 -11.17 -0.64
N CYS A 19 2.12 -10.74 -1.71
CA CYS A 19 3.59 -10.81 -1.81
C CYS A 19 4.25 -9.43 -1.75
N ARG A 20 4.18 -8.68 -2.86
CA ARG A 20 4.98 -7.46 -3.09
C ARG A 20 4.42 -6.22 -2.40
N SER A 21 3.11 -5.95 -2.50
CA SER A 21 2.53 -4.76 -1.85
C SER A 21 2.50 -4.84 -0.33
N PRO A 22 2.23 -5.99 0.32
CA PRO A 22 2.36 -6.07 1.77
C PRO A 22 3.80 -5.93 2.26
N MET A 23 4.78 -6.42 1.48
CA MET A 23 6.20 -6.18 1.77
C MET A 23 6.53 -4.69 1.74
N ALA A 24 6.09 -3.99 0.68
CA ALA A 24 6.34 -2.57 0.50
C ALA A 24 5.71 -1.74 1.62
N GLU A 25 4.46 -2.03 1.98
CA GLU A 25 3.79 -1.37 3.10
C GLU A 25 4.54 -1.59 4.42
N ALA A 26 4.86 -2.83 4.76
CA ALA A 26 5.51 -3.16 6.03
C ALA A 26 6.87 -2.45 6.17
N VAL A 27 7.71 -2.52 5.13
CA VAL A 27 9.02 -1.85 5.10
C VAL A 27 8.85 -0.34 5.14
N PHE A 28 7.89 0.22 4.41
CA PHE A 28 7.63 1.66 4.42
C PHE A 28 7.17 2.16 5.80
N ARG A 29 6.22 1.46 6.45
CA ARG A 29 5.77 1.79 7.81
C ARG A 29 6.91 1.71 8.82
N HIS A 30 7.79 0.72 8.68
CA HIS A 30 8.99 0.61 9.52
C HIS A 30 9.92 1.82 9.34
N MET A 31 10.21 2.23 8.09
CA MET A 31 11.04 3.41 7.82
C MET A 31 10.41 4.72 8.31
N VAL A 32 9.11 4.91 8.10
CA VAL A 32 8.35 6.08 8.58
C VAL A 32 8.43 6.17 10.11
N SER A 33 8.26 5.04 10.81
CA SER A 33 8.39 4.98 12.27
C SER A 33 9.81 5.29 12.74
N ALA A 34 10.82 4.70 12.10
CA ALA A 34 12.23 4.96 12.42
C ALA A 34 12.63 6.44 12.20
N ALA A 35 11.97 7.12 11.26
CA ALA A 35 12.16 8.55 11.00
C ALA A 35 11.34 9.48 11.93
N GLY A 36 10.51 8.93 12.84
CA GLY A 36 9.64 9.72 13.72
C GLY A 36 8.50 10.43 12.99
N LEU A 37 8.01 9.86 11.88
CA LEU A 37 7.01 10.49 10.99
C LEU A 37 5.64 9.81 11.04
N SER A 38 5.39 8.91 11.99
CA SER A 38 4.15 8.12 12.07
C SER A 38 2.87 8.96 12.20
N ASP A 39 2.94 10.16 12.79
CA ASP A 39 1.79 11.06 12.89
C ASP A 39 1.52 11.86 11.59
N ARG A 40 2.45 11.78 10.62
CA ARG A 40 2.41 12.59 9.39
C ARG A 40 2.26 11.76 8.13
N ILE A 41 2.58 10.46 8.17
CA ILE A 41 2.52 9.56 7.02
C ILE A 41 1.98 8.22 7.48
N GLN A 42 0.95 7.73 6.78
CA GLN A 42 0.42 6.39 6.96
C GLN A 42 0.42 5.63 5.64
N ALA A 43 0.43 4.31 5.73
CA ALA A 43 0.39 3.46 4.56
C ALA A 43 -0.48 2.24 4.75
N ASP A 44 -0.99 1.76 3.63
CA ASP A 44 -1.76 0.53 3.46
C ASP A 44 -1.34 -0.15 2.14
N SER A 45 -1.86 -1.34 1.87
CA SER A 45 -1.65 -2.06 0.62
C SER A 45 -2.90 -2.76 0.11
N ALA A 46 -3.00 -2.84 -1.23
CA ALA A 46 -4.11 -3.47 -1.92
C ALA A 46 -3.66 -4.22 -3.18
N GLY A 47 -4.62 -4.95 -3.76
CA GLY A 47 -4.48 -5.78 -4.95
C GLY A 47 -5.37 -5.27 -6.08
N THR A 48 -4.93 -5.33 -7.34
CA THR A 48 -5.81 -5.04 -8.48
C THR A 48 -6.84 -6.15 -8.68
N GLY A 49 -6.51 -7.38 -8.28
CA GLY A 49 -7.42 -8.52 -8.29
C GLY A 49 -7.97 -8.92 -6.92
N ALA A 50 -8.95 -9.83 -6.96
CA ALA A 50 -9.75 -10.25 -5.80
C ALA A 50 -9.42 -11.66 -5.28
N TRP A 51 -8.44 -12.36 -5.87
CA TRP A 51 -8.21 -13.80 -5.61
C TRP A 51 -7.88 -14.16 -4.17
N HIS A 52 -7.28 -13.25 -3.42
CA HIS A 52 -6.76 -13.51 -2.07
C HIS A 52 -7.44 -12.67 -0.99
N ILE A 53 -8.62 -12.08 -1.24
CA ILE A 53 -9.27 -11.21 -0.25
C ILE A 53 -9.45 -11.96 1.08
N GLY A 54 -9.02 -11.33 2.18
CA GLY A 54 -9.06 -11.88 3.54
C GLY A 54 -7.88 -12.79 3.89
N GLU A 55 -7.07 -13.20 2.92
CA GLU A 55 -5.88 -14.02 3.19
C GLU A 55 -4.76 -13.21 3.84
N GLN A 56 -3.94 -13.87 4.64
CA GLN A 56 -2.73 -13.27 5.16
C GLN A 56 -1.68 -13.09 4.04
N PRO A 57 -0.72 -12.17 4.19
CA PRO A 57 0.43 -12.10 3.31
C PRO A 57 1.10 -13.47 3.18
N HIS A 58 1.61 -13.75 1.98
CA HIS A 58 2.25 -15.00 1.63
C HIS A 58 3.33 -15.35 2.65
N ARG A 59 3.45 -16.65 2.98
CA ARG A 59 4.38 -17.13 4.03
C ARG A 59 5.82 -16.64 3.82
N GLY A 60 6.27 -16.55 2.57
CA GLY A 60 7.61 -16.04 2.23
C GLY A 60 7.80 -14.57 2.58
N THR A 61 6.79 -13.73 2.30
CA THR A 61 6.81 -12.31 2.69
C THR A 61 6.87 -12.16 4.20
N ARG A 62 6.04 -12.91 4.93
CA ARG A 62 6.02 -12.89 6.40
C ARG A 62 7.36 -13.36 6.99
N ALA A 63 7.94 -14.43 6.46
CA ALA A 63 9.22 -14.96 6.93
C ALA A 63 10.36 -13.96 6.75
N VAL A 64 10.42 -13.28 5.60
CA VAL A 64 11.41 -12.23 5.34
C VAL A 64 11.22 -11.04 6.28
N LEU A 65 9.99 -10.53 6.44
CA LEU A 65 9.71 -9.42 7.36
C LEU A 65 10.11 -9.77 8.80
N GLN A 66 9.77 -10.97 9.26
CA GLN A 66 10.14 -11.45 10.58
C GLN A 66 11.67 -11.55 10.76
N ALA A 67 12.40 -12.03 9.75
CA ALA A 67 13.86 -12.10 9.78
C ALA A 67 14.52 -10.72 9.91
N HIS A 68 13.84 -9.66 9.45
CA HIS A 68 14.25 -8.26 9.62
C HIS A 68 13.65 -7.59 10.87
N GLY A 69 12.97 -8.32 11.75
CA GLY A 69 12.36 -7.78 12.96
C GLY A 69 11.13 -6.89 12.71
N ILE A 70 10.53 -6.96 11.52
CA ILE A 70 9.34 -6.17 11.16
C ILE A 70 8.10 -7.00 11.49
N VAL A 71 7.38 -6.60 12.54
CA VAL A 71 6.07 -7.16 12.88
C VAL A 71 5.02 -6.57 11.95
N TYR A 72 4.32 -7.44 11.23
CA TYR A 72 3.36 -7.01 10.22
C TYR A 72 2.16 -7.95 10.17
N THR A 73 0.97 -7.36 10.29
CA THR A 73 -0.31 -8.04 10.17
C THR A 73 -1.16 -7.30 9.14
N HIS A 74 -1.66 -8.03 8.16
CA HIS A 74 -2.49 -7.51 7.09
C HIS A 74 -3.44 -8.61 6.62
N GLN A 75 -4.56 -8.21 6.02
CA GLN A 75 -5.41 -9.09 5.25
C GLN A 75 -5.53 -8.53 3.85
N ALA A 76 -5.28 -9.39 2.86
CA ALA A 76 -5.32 -8.98 1.48
C ALA A 76 -6.69 -8.39 1.14
N ARG A 77 -6.70 -7.29 0.39
CA ARG A 77 -7.89 -6.60 -0.08
C ARG A 77 -7.72 -6.13 -1.52
N GLN A 78 -8.82 -5.94 -2.21
CA GLN A 78 -8.81 -5.33 -3.53
C GLN A 78 -8.80 -3.80 -3.41
N VAL A 79 -8.20 -3.14 -4.41
CA VAL A 79 -8.34 -1.69 -4.61
C VAL A 79 -9.83 -1.37 -4.82
N ALA A 80 -10.33 -0.40 -4.05
CA ALA A 80 -11.69 0.09 -4.13
C ALA A 80 -11.73 1.49 -4.74
N ALA A 81 -12.89 1.90 -5.27
CA ALA A 81 -13.07 3.24 -5.81
C ALA A 81 -12.79 4.36 -4.78
N SER A 82 -13.03 4.09 -3.48
CA SER A 82 -12.73 5.03 -2.40
C SER A 82 -11.23 5.23 -2.18
N ASP A 83 -10.38 4.28 -2.56
CA ASP A 83 -8.92 4.44 -2.39
C ASP A 83 -8.40 5.65 -3.19
N PHE A 84 -9.02 5.92 -4.34
CA PHE A 84 -8.68 7.04 -5.22
C PHE A 84 -9.07 8.42 -4.68
N THR A 85 -9.82 8.47 -3.57
CA THR A 85 -10.17 9.71 -2.87
C THR A 85 -9.59 9.77 -1.46
N GLN A 86 -9.29 8.61 -0.86
CA GLN A 86 -8.74 8.49 0.48
C GLN A 86 -7.22 8.57 0.53
N PHE A 87 -6.53 8.21 -0.56
CA PHE A 87 -5.07 8.19 -0.62
C PHE A 87 -4.52 9.31 -1.51
N ASP A 88 -3.47 9.98 -1.03
CA ASP A 88 -2.75 10.99 -1.80
C ASP A 88 -1.88 10.34 -2.89
N TYR A 89 -1.32 9.16 -2.59
CA TYR A 89 -0.43 8.42 -3.48
C TYR A 89 -0.88 6.97 -3.62
N LEU A 90 -1.06 6.52 -4.86
CA LEU A 90 -1.15 5.09 -5.19
C LEU A 90 0.13 4.69 -5.91
N VAL A 91 0.90 3.81 -5.28
CA VAL A 91 2.21 3.37 -5.73
C VAL A 91 2.10 1.98 -6.33
N ALA A 92 2.10 1.92 -7.67
CA ALA A 92 2.17 0.70 -8.45
C ALA A 92 3.59 0.10 -8.36
N LEU A 93 3.68 -1.20 -8.11
CA LEU A 93 4.98 -1.87 -8.02
C LEU A 93 5.57 -2.17 -9.38
N ASP A 94 4.76 -2.47 -10.38
CA ASP A 94 5.20 -2.61 -11.78
C ASP A 94 4.27 -1.88 -12.75
N ARG A 95 4.65 -1.85 -14.03
CA ARG A 95 3.89 -1.14 -15.07
C ARG A 95 2.49 -1.69 -15.27
N SER A 96 2.30 -3.01 -15.14
CA SER A 96 0.97 -3.61 -15.28
C SER A 96 0.02 -3.14 -14.17
N HIS A 97 0.51 -3.01 -12.92
CA HIS A 97 -0.27 -2.44 -11.84
C HIS A 97 -0.62 -0.97 -12.08
N LEU A 98 0.29 -0.21 -12.69
CA LEU A 98 0.03 1.18 -13.00
C LEU A 98 -1.07 1.32 -14.07
N ASP A 99 -1.05 0.47 -15.08
CA ASP A 99 -2.05 0.46 -16.14
C ASP A 99 -3.42 -0.01 -15.63
N ASP A 100 -3.45 -1.02 -14.75
CA ASP A 100 -4.66 -1.42 -14.01
C ASP A 100 -5.23 -0.24 -13.20
N LEU A 101 -4.38 0.44 -12.43
CA LEU A 101 -4.80 1.59 -11.62
C LEU A 101 -5.33 2.75 -12.47
N ARG A 102 -4.71 3.04 -13.61
CA ARG A 102 -5.20 4.08 -14.55
C ARG A 102 -6.57 3.74 -15.10
N SER A 103 -6.82 2.47 -15.37
CA SER A 103 -8.12 1.99 -15.86
C SER A 103 -9.22 2.13 -14.79
N LEU A 104 -8.84 2.03 -13.51
CA LEU A 104 -9.74 2.17 -12.36
C LEU A 104 -9.91 3.62 -11.89
N ALA A 105 -8.95 4.51 -12.16
CA ALA A 105 -8.83 5.82 -11.50
C ALA A 105 -9.94 6.83 -11.80
N GLY A 106 -10.70 6.68 -12.90
CA GLY A 106 -11.78 7.61 -13.25
C GLY A 106 -11.36 9.09 -13.16
N ARG A 107 -12.14 9.92 -12.45
CA ARG A 107 -11.77 11.30 -12.06
C ARG A 107 -11.22 11.32 -10.62
N SER A 108 -10.00 10.84 -10.43
CA SER A 108 -9.30 10.82 -9.14
C SER A 108 -8.38 12.04 -8.97
N HIS A 109 -8.18 12.45 -7.71
CA HIS A 109 -7.14 13.42 -7.32
C HIS A 109 -5.84 12.75 -6.86
N ALA A 110 -5.82 11.42 -6.74
CA ALA A 110 -4.68 10.69 -6.24
C ALA A 110 -3.53 10.66 -7.27
N SER A 111 -2.30 10.81 -6.77
CA SER A 111 -1.10 10.72 -7.60
C SER A 111 -0.69 9.27 -7.81
N LEU A 112 -0.82 8.78 -9.05
CA LEU A 112 -0.30 7.47 -9.42
C LEU A 112 1.23 7.51 -9.62
N LYS A 113 1.96 6.61 -8.97
CA LYS A 113 3.44 6.50 -9.04
C LYS A 113 3.86 5.06 -9.36
N LEU A 114 5.04 4.89 -9.96
CA LEU A 114 5.67 3.60 -10.24
C LEU A 114 6.88 3.42 -9.32
N LEU A 115 7.01 2.25 -8.70
CA LEU A 115 8.13 1.95 -7.80
C LEU A 115 9.29 1.21 -8.50
N MET A 116 9.00 0.15 -9.26
CA MET A 116 10.02 -0.67 -9.92
C MET A 116 10.01 -0.37 -11.43
N ASN A 117 11.16 0.02 -11.98
CA ASN A 117 11.37 0.25 -13.41
C ASN A 117 12.53 -0.59 -13.92
#